data_AF-F1L3J3-F1
#
_entry.id   AF-F1L3J3-F1
#
_cell.length_a   1.000
_cell.length_b   1.000
_cell.length_c   1.000
_cell.angle_alpha   90.00
_cell.angle_beta   90.00
_cell.angle_gamma   90.00
#
_symmetry.space_group_name_H-M   'P 1'
#
loop_
_entity.id
_entity.type
_entity.pdbx_description
1 polymer ?
#
loop_
_entity_poly.entity_id
_entity_poly.type
_entity_poly.pdbx_seq_one_letter_code
_entity_poly.pdbx_strand_id
1 'polypeptide(L)'
;MCFIPRIAITGWRSYHHVEFYPSLPAISLIQVGMSHSNVWLFYPNLVGYGRIFFAIVAFEAMPYAPFRAALSYAISAGLDAIDGHLARMYNQSSRFGAMLDQLTDRCALLAMVMCLCSFYPKHLFALQMSAIIDIASHWLHLHATDLTGKTTHKASSNPILHLYYTSREFLFWMCAGNEAFYGLLYVNHFWMGPSVFGFHLIPALAVLCFPVAFVKAAISLVHLATAAQTVVAHDVRLIEARQ
;
A
#
# COMPACT_ATOMS: atom_id res chain seq x y z
N MET A 1 -34.62 10.22 7.34
CA MET A 1 -34.59 8.98 8.12
C MET A 1 -34.29 7.81 7.18
N CYS A 2 -33.02 7.47 7.05
CA CYS A 2 -32.56 6.10 6.78
C CYS A 2 -31.11 6.10 7.27
N PHE A 3 -30.84 5.28 8.29
CA PHE A 3 -29.63 5.28 9.09
C PHE A 3 -28.36 5.19 8.22
N ILE A 4 -27.51 6.21 8.24
CA ILE A 4 -26.10 6.09 7.85
C ILE A 4 -25.35 5.84 9.16
N PRO A 5 -25.10 4.58 9.57
CA PRO A 5 -24.42 4.32 10.83
C PRO A 5 -22.95 4.68 10.65
N ARG A 6 -22.57 5.85 11.18
CA ARG A 6 -21.32 6.13 11.90
C ARG A 6 -20.18 5.15 11.57
N ILE A 7 -19.70 5.20 10.33
CA ILE A 7 -18.60 4.39 9.85
C ILE A 7 -17.33 4.99 10.45
N ALA A 8 -16.95 4.49 11.63
CA ALA A 8 -15.65 4.73 12.24
C ALA A 8 -14.61 4.00 11.39
N ILE A 9 -14.23 4.62 10.28
CA ILE A 9 -13.13 4.17 9.41
C ILE A 9 -11.90 4.30 10.30
N THR A 10 -11.48 3.20 10.93
CA THR A 10 -10.23 3.03 11.66
C THR A 10 -9.24 2.26 10.79
N GLY A 11 -7.98 2.55 10.99
CA GLY A 11 -6.83 2.23 10.16
C GLY A 11 -5.75 3.02 10.86
N TRP A 12 -4.97 2.33 11.68
CA TRP A 12 -4.00 2.87 12.63
C TRP A 12 -4.50 3.28 14.03
N ARG A 13 -5.58 2.70 14.54
CA ARG A 13 -5.84 2.72 16.00
C ARG A 13 -6.29 1.33 16.48
N SER A 14 -5.42 0.71 17.26
CA SER A 14 -5.46 -0.62 17.89
C SER A 14 -4.75 -1.78 17.17
N TYR A 15 -3.42 -1.72 17.12
CA TYR A 15 -2.53 -2.88 17.34
C TYR A 15 -2.39 -3.16 18.85
N HIS A 16 -3.51 -3.15 19.58
CA HIS A 16 -3.51 -3.40 21.02
C HIS A 16 -4.15 -4.76 21.26
N HIS A 17 -3.48 -5.55 22.11
CA HIS A 17 -3.67 -6.97 22.38
C HIS A 17 -2.95 -7.94 21.41
N VAL A 18 -1.64 -7.78 21.25
CA VAL A 18 -0.77 -8.96 21.41
C VAL A 18 -0.09 -8.77 22.74
N GLU A 19 -0.64 -9.39 23.79
CA GLU A 19 0.05 -9.50 25.07
C GLU A 19 1.35 -10.26 24.83
N PHE A 20 2.47 -9.57 24.99
CA PHE A 20 3.75 -10.20 25.28
C PHE A 20 3.59 -10.85 26.65
N TYR A 21 3.30 -12.14 26.68
CA TYR A 21 3.39 -12.90 27.93
C TYR A 21 4.84 -12.83 28.40
N PRO A 22 5.14 -12.15 29.52
CA PRO A 22 6.42 -12.35 30.18
C PRO A 22 6.44 -13.82 30.60
N SER A 23 7.57 -14.49 30.39
CA SER A 23 7.78 -15.85 30.86
C SER A 23 7.49 -15.95 32.37
N LEU A 24 6.32 -16.45 32.73
CA LEU A 24 5.93 -16.77 34.10
C LEU A 24 5.66 -18.28 34.20
N PRO A 25 6.04 -18.89 35.33
CA PRO A 25 6.22 -20.33 35.43
C PRO A 25 4.90 -21.08 35.42
N ALA A 26 4.96 -22.31 34.93
CA ALA A 26 3.88 -23.27 34.87
C ALA A 26 3.10 -23.36 36.20
N ILE A 27 1.78 -23.19 36.15
CA ILE A 27 0.76 -23.95 36.90
C ILE A 27 -0.65 -23.49 36.49
N SER A 28 -1.54 -24.47 36.27
CA SER A 28 -3.02 -24.43 36.24
C SER A 28 -3.75 -24.12 34.92
N LEU A 29 -3.93 -25.18 34.13
CA LEU A 29 -5.23 -25.74 33.71
C LEU A 29 -6.42 -24.76 33.54
N ILE A 30 -6.50 -24.13 32.37
CA ILE A 30 -7.74 -24.15 31.57
C ILE A 30 -7.28 -24.36 30.12
N GLN A 31 -7.41 -25.58 29.60
CA GLN A 31 -7.44 -25.80 28.15
C GLN A 31 -8.71 -25.11 27.62
N VAL A 32 -8.68 -23.78 27.50
CA VAL A 32 -9.51 -23.12 26.50
C VAL A 32 -9.01 -23.71 25.20
N GLY A 33 -9.86 -24.49 24.53
CA GLY A 33 -9.54 -25.04 23.22
C GLY A 33 -9.13 -23.89 22.31
N MET A 34 -7.83 -23.64 22.17
CA MET A 34 -7.31 -22.80 21.12
C MET A 34 -7.56 -23.59 19.85
N SER A 35 -8.72 -23.38 19.23
CA SER A 35 -8.78 -23.47 17.78
C SER A 35 -7.63 -22.59 17.31
N HIS A 36 -6.53 -23.18 16.85
CA HIS A 36 -5.44 -22.45 16.25
C HIS A 36 -6.04 -21.72 15.05
N SER A 37 -6.40 -20.46 15.24
CA SER A 37 -6.97 -19.63 14.18
C SER A 37 -5.94 -19.57 13.06
N ASN A 38 -6.21 -20.27 11.98
CA ASN A 38 -5.27 -20.38 10.87
C ASN A 38 -5.22 -19.04 10.15
N VAL A 39 -4.20 -18.23 10.48
CA VAL A 39 -4.01 -16.88 9.91
C VAL A 39 -3.97 -16.92 8.38
N TRP A 40 -3.45 -18.00 7.78
CA TRP A 40 -3.41 -18.16 6.32
C TRP A 40 -4.80 -18.10 5.67
N LEU A 41 -5.85 -18.48 6.40
CA LEU A 41 -7.23 -18.61 5.92
C LEU A 41 -8.16 -17.49 6.42
N PHE A 42 -7.61 -16.42 6.98
CA PHE A 42 -8.42 -15.24 7.31
C PHE A 42 -9.07 -14.67 6.04
N TYR A 43 -10.33 -14.25 6.13
CA TYR A 43 -11.07 -13.66 5.00
C TYR A 43 -10.28 -12.54 4.28
N PRO A 44 -9.64 -11.56 4.96
CA PRO A 44 -8.79 -10.58 4.28
C PRO A 44 -7.63 -11.22 3.51
N ASN A 45 -7.00 -12.28 4.03
CA ASN A 45 -5.87 -12.93 3.37
C ASN A 45 -6.32 -13.74 2.13
N LEU A 46 -7.51 -14.34 2.16
CA LEU A 46 -8.11 -14.98 0.99
C LEU A 46 -8.37 -13.96 -0.13
N VAL A 47 -8.85 -12.77 0.21
CA VAL A 47 -8.98 -11.66 -0.75
C VAL A 47 -7.61 -11.19 -1.25
N GLY A 48 -6.61 -11.12 -0.36
CA GLY A 48 -5.21 -10.85 -0.72
C GLY A 48 -4.65 -11.84 -1.75
N TYR A 49 -4.93 -13.14 -1.62
CA TYR A 49 -4.55 -14.12 -2.66
C TYR A 49 -5.30 -13.90 -3.97
N GLY A 50 -6.57 -13.50 -3.90
CA GLY A 50 -7.34 -13.06 -5.06
C GLY A 50 -6.67 -11.88 -5.78
N ARG A 51 -6.19 -10.88 -5.04
CA ARG A 51 -5.42 -9.74 -5.60
C ARG A 51 -4.20 -10.23 -6.35
N ILE A 52 -3.39 -11.09 -5.74
CA ILE A 52 -2.19 -11.66 -6.38
C ILE A 52 -2.56 -12.39 -7.67
N PHE A 53 -3.62 -13.18 -7.67
CA PHE A 53 -4.09 -13.88 -8.87
C PHE A 53 -4.47 -12.89 -9.99
N PHE A 54 -5.30 -11.89 -9.69
CA PHE A 54 -5.70 -10.89 -10.69
C PHE A 54 -4.53 -10.04 -11.18
N ALA A 55 -3.56 -9.73 -10.31
CA ALA A 55 -2.33 -9.03 -10.67
C ALA A 55 -1.49 -9.87 -11.66
N ILE A 56 -1.31 -11.17 -11.42
CA ILE A 56 -0.59 -12.07 -12.33
C ILE A 56 -1.29 -12.13 -13.70
N VAL A 57 -2.62 -12.28 -13.72
CA VAL A 57 -3.39 -12.25 -14.97
C VAL A 57 -3.22 -10.92 -15.70
N ALA A 58 -3.15 -9.81 -14.96
CA ALA A 58 -2.90 -8.51 -15.55
C ALA A 58 -1.52 -8.43 -16.20
N PHE A 59 -0.45 -8.82 -15.49
CA PHE A 59 0.93 -8.75 -15.99
C PHE A 59 1.14 -9.62 -17.23
N GLU A 60 0.56 -10.81 -17.22
CA GLU A 60 0.62 -11.74 -18.33
C GLU A 60 -0.11 -11.18 -19.56
N ALA A 61 -1.25 -10.52 -19.37
CA ALA A 61 -2.05 -9.95 -20.45
C ALA A 61 -1.51 -8.62 -21.02
N MET A 62 -0.65 -7.91 -20.28
CA MET A 62 -0.14 -6.57 -20.65
C MET A 62 0.41 -6.47 -22.09
N PRO A 63 1.15 -7.45 -22.63
CA PRO A 63 1.75 -7.33 -23.96
C PRO A 63 0.76 -7.52 -25.12
N TYR A 64 -0.38 -8.20 -24.91
CA TYR A 64 -1.19 -8.71 -26.03
C TYR A 64 -2.71 -8.54 -25.88
N ALA A 65 -3.23 -8.40 -24.66
CA ALA A 65 -4.66 -8.27 -24.40
C ALA A 65 -4.93 -7.07 -23.47
N PRO A 66 -4.85 -5.82 -23.99
CA PRO A 66 -4.80 -4.63 -23.16
C PRO A 66 -6.05 -4.41 -22.32
N PHE A 67 -7.23 -4.74 -22.84
CA PHE A 67 -8.48 -4.68 -22.10
C PHE A 67 -8.50 -5.67 -20.92
N ARG A 68 -8.04 -6.91 -21.14
CA ARG A 68 -7.97 -7.93 -20.08
C ARG A 68 -6.98 -7.52 -18.99
N ALA A 69 -5.82 -7.01 -19.40
CA ALA A 69 -4.82 -6.50 -18.47
C ALA A 69 -5.37 -5.36 -17.60
N ALA A 70 -5.98 -4.34 -18.22
CA ALA A 70 -6.55 -3.19 -17.52
C ALA A 70 -7.68 -3.60 -16.56
N LEU A 71 -8.57 -4.48 -17.00
CA LEU A 71 -9.67 -4.97 -16.17
C LEU A 71 -9.17 -5.79 -14.98
N SER A 72 -8.27 -6.74 -15.21
CA SER A 72 -7.68 -7.56 -14.14
C SER A 72 -6.88 -6.70 -13.15
N TYR A 73 -6.12 -5.70 -13.64
CA TYR A 73 -5.41 -4.76 -12.78
C TYR A 73 -6.37 -3.93 -11.93
N ALA A 74 -7.45 -3.40 -12.53
CA ALA A 74 -8.46 -2.64 -11.81
C ALA A 74 -9.20 -3.48 -10.75
N ILE A 75 -9.50 -4.75 -11.04
CA ILE A 75 -10.07 -5.68 -10.05
C ILE A 75 -9.08 -5.91 -8.90
N SER A 76 -7.81 -6.19 -9.20
CA SER A 76 -6.77 -6.35 -8.18
C SER A 76 -6.64 -5.12 -7.28
N ALA A 77 -6.61 -3.93 -7.87
CA ALA A 77 -6.54 -2.67 -7.12
C ALA A 77 -7.82 -2.39 -6.32
N GLY A 78 -9.00 -2.77 -6.83
CA GLY A 78 -10.28 -2.60 -6.13
C GLY A 78 -10.44 -3.53 -4.92
N LEU A 79 -9.90 -4.75 -5.00
CA LEU A 79 -9.94 -5.74 -3.91
C LEU A 79 -9.14 -5.29 -2.67
N ASP A 80 -8.16 -4.38 -2.82
CA ASP A 80 -7.40 -3.77 -1.72
C ASP A 80 -8.32 -3.12 -0.67
N ALA A 81 -9.28 -2.32 -1.13
CA ALA A 81 -10.23 -1.69 -0.21
C ALA A 81 -11.09 -2.72 0.53
N ILE A 82 -11.32 -3.89 -0.08
CA ILE A 82 -12.19 -4.95 0.43
C ILE A 82 -11.47 -5.76 1.51
N ASP A 83 -10.21 -6.17 1.31
CA ASP A 83 -9.50 -6.94 2.35
C ASP A 83 -9.31 -6.11 3.63
N GLY A 84 -8.98 -4.82 3.52
CA GLY A 84 -8.86 -3.93 4.65
C GLY A 84 -10.19 -3.72 5.37
N HIS A 85 -11.31 -3.73 4.63
CA HIS A 85 -12.65 -3.67 5.19
C HIS A 85 -13.02 -4.95 5.95
N LEU A 86 -12.75 -6.13 5.35
CA LEU A 86 -13.01 -7.43 5.96
C LEU A 86 -12.17 -7.67 7.22
N ALA A 87 -10.89 -7.28 7.20
CA ALA A 87 -10.00 -7.39 8.36
C ALA A 87 -10.55 -6.67 9.60
N ARG A 88 -11.25 -5.54 9.39
CA ARG A 88 -11.86 -4.73 10.46
C ARG A 88 -13.21 -5.27 10.88
N MET A 89 -14.06 -5.62 9.91
CA MET A 89 -15.40 -6.17 10.16
C MET A 89 -15.34 -7.46 10.98
N TYR A 90 -14.41 -8.36 10.62
CA TYR A 90 -14.26 -9.66 11.27
C TYR A 90 -13.20 -9.68 12.38
N ASN A 91 -12.59 -8.54 12.70
CA ASN A 91 -11.50 -8.43 13.66
C ASN A 91 -10.35 -9.44 13.39
N GLN A 92 -10.05 -9.67 12.11
CA GLN A 92 -9.03 -10.61 11.61
C GLN A 92 -7.79 -9.88 11.10
N SER A 93 -7.38 -8.82 11.81
CA SER A 93 -6.16 -8.08 11.47
C SER A 93 -4.93 -8.88 11.90
N SER A 94 -3.96 -9.05 11.00
CA SER A 94 -2.74 -9.81 11.27
C SER A 94 -1.51 -9.15 10.64
N ARG A 95 -0.33 -9.37 11.24
CA ARG A 95 0.95 -8.87 10.71
C ARG A 95 1.22 -9.42 9.30
N PHE A 96 0.92 -10.71 9.10
CA PHE A 96 1.04 -11.36 7.80
C PHE A 96 0.15 -10.70 6.74
N GLY A 97 -1.14 -10.47 7.03
CA GLY A 97 -2.06 -9.83 6.10
C GLY A 97 -1.63 -8.41 5.73
N ALA A 98 -1.16 -7.62 6.71
CA ALA A 98 -0.64 -6.29 6.44
C ALA A 98 0.62 -6.29 5.55
N MET A 99 1.53 -7.26 5.74
CA MET A 99 2.69 -7.42 4.87
C MET A 99 2.30 -7.90 3.47
N LEU A 100 1.34 -8.82 3.37
CA LEU A 100 0.84 -9.35 2.11
C LEU A 100 0.21 -8.25 1.25
N ASP A 101 -0.60 -7.40 1.86
CA ASP A 101 -1.20 -6.22 1.25
C ASP A 101 -0.13 -5.27 0.66
N GLN A 102 0.78 -4.79 1.53
CA GLN A 102 1.82 -3.86 1.14
C GLN A 102 2.72 -4.43 0.02
N LEU A 103 3.09 -5.71 0.10
CA LEU A 103 3.89 -6.37 -0.94
C LEU A 103 3.15 -6.47 -2.27
N THR A 104 1.87 -6.87 -2.24
CA THR A 104 1.06 -7.05 -3.45
C THR A 104 0.93 -5.73 -4.21
N ASP A 105 0.68 -4.64 -3.49
CA ASP A 105 0.65 -3.29 -4.05
C ASP A 105 1.95 -2.89 -4.73
N ARG A 106 3.08 -3.07 -4.05
CA ARG A 106 4.39 -2.66 -4.59
C ARG A 106 4.76 -3.48 -5.83
N CYS A 107 4.48 -4.79 -5.81
CA CYS A 107 4.70 -5.66 -6.96
C CYS A 107 3.80 -5.29 -8.15
N ALA A 108 2.54 -4.94 -7.91
CA ALA A 108 1.61 -4.50 -8.95
C ALA A 108 2.06 -3.20 -9.62
N LEU A 109 2.40 -2.19 -8.82
CA LEU A 109 2.92 -0.93 -9.33
C LEU A 109 4.23 -1.13 -10.09
N LEU A 110 5.16 -1.94 -9.56
CA LEU A 110 6.43 -2.23 -10.22
C LEU A 110 6.23 -2.88 -11.60
N ALA A 111 5.38 -3.90 -11.70
CA ALA A 111 5.10 -4.56 -12.96
C ALA A 111 4.46 -3.61 -13.98
N MET A 112 3.52 -2.77 -13.53
CA MET A 112 2.92 -1.71 -14.36
C MET A 112 3.99 -0.74 -14.89
N VAL A 113 4.87 -0.24 -14.02
CA VAL A 113 5.94 0.68 -14.41
C VAL A 113 6.94 0.01 -15.35
N MET A 114 7.29 -1.26 -15.14
CA MET A 114 8.15 -2.03 -16.05
C MET A 114 7.54 -2.13 -17.45
N CYS A 115 6.23 -2.38 -17.56
CA CYS A 115 5.53 -2.36 -18.83
C CYS A 115 5.59 -0.98 -19.48
N LEU A 116 5.31 0.09 -18.72
CA LEU A 116 5.37 1.47 -19.23
C LEU A 116 6.76 1.90 -19.70
N CYS A 117 7.83 1.41 -19.07
CA CYS A 117 9.20 1.62 -19.51
C CYS A 117 9.44 1.12 -20.94
N SER A 118 8.77 0.02 -21.34
CA SER A 118 8.84 -0.51 -22.71
C SER A 118 8.06 0.34 -23.72
N PHE A 119 6.95 0.95 -23.29
CA PHE A 119 6.09 1.77 -24.15
C PHE A 119 6.61 3.21 -24.32
N TYR A 120 7.26 3.76 -23.29
CA TYR A 120 7.69 5.16 -23.24
C TYR A 120 9.19 5.28 -22.93
N PRO A 121 10.10 4.79 -23.80
CA PRO A 121 11.54 4.78 -23.54
C PRO A 121 12.14 6.19 -23.34
N LYS A 122 11.50 7.23 -23.89
CA LYS A 122 11.90 8.63 -23.67
C LYS A 122 11.78 9.08 -22.19
N HIS A 123 10.91 8.45 -21.42
CA HIS A 123 10.65 8.77 -20.01
C HIS A 123 11.19 7.69 -19.06
N LEU A 124 12.03 6.78 -19.57
CA LEU A 124 12.55 5.62 -18.85
C LEU A 124 13.12 5.98 -17.48
N PHE A 125 14.00 6.99 -17.44
CA PHE A 125 14.63 7.40 -16.18
C PHE A 125 13.61 7.85 -15.13
N ALA A 126 12.62 8.65 -15.51
CA ALA A 126 11.61 9.15 -14.58
C ALA A 126 10.73 8.01 -14.03
N LEU A 127 10.34 7.07 -14.89
CA LEU A 127 9.57 5.87 -14.51
C LEU A 127 10.38 4.95 -13.58
N GLN A 128 11.66 4.72 -13.89
CA GLN A 128 12.54 3.92 -13.02
C GLN A 128 12.72 4.58 -11.65
N MET A 129 12.96 5.90 -11.61
CA MET A 129 13.13 6.62 -10.36
C MET A 129 11.87 6.60 -9.52
N SER A 130 10.68 6.75 -10.12
CA SER A 130 9.43 6.71 -9.37
C SER A 130 9.20 5.33 -8.71
N ALA A 131 9.45 4.23 -9.43
CA ALA A 131 9.35 2.88 -8.87
C ALA A 131 10.39 2.61 -7.77
N ILE A 132 11.65 3.02 -7.98
CA ILE A 132 12.73 2.81 -7.00
C ILE A 132 12.45 3.56 -5.71
N ILE A 133 12.06 4.84 -5.80
CA ILE A 133 11.72 5.67 -4.64
C ILE A 133 10.55 5.05 -3.86
N ASP A 134 9.52 4.60 -4.57
CA ASP A 134 8.34 4.00 -3.93
C ASP A 134 8.70 2.72 -3.17
N ILE A 135 9.43 1.79 -3.79
CA ILE A 135 9.87 0.54 -3.14
C ILE A 135 10.82 0.82 -1.96
N ALA A 136 11.87 1.63 -2.19
CA ALA A 136 12.89 1.88 -1.18
C ALA A 136 12.31 2.57 0.07
N SER A 137 11.45 3.57 -0.13
CA SER A 137 10.80 4.30 0.97
C SER A 137 9.93 3.39 1.83
N HIS A 138 9.07 2.58 1.22
CA HIS A 138 8.18 1.67 1.93
C HIS A 138 8.93 0.53 2.62
N TRP A 139 9.97 0.00 1.98
CA TRP A 139 10.80 -1.06 2.56
C TRP A 139 11.55 -0.57 3.81
N LEU A 140 12.21 0.57 3.73
CA LEU A 140 12.93 1.14 4.88
C LEU A 140 11.96 1.57 6.00
N HIS A 141 10.81 2.13 5.64
CA HIS A 141 9.78 2.50 6.61
C HIS A 141 9.20 1.28 7.36
N LEU A 142 8.98 0.17 6.65
CA LEU A 142 8.53 -1.08 7.25
C LEU A 142 9.57 -1.59 8.27
N HIS A 143 10.85 -1.66 7.89
CA HIS A 143 11.94 -2.06 8.79
C HIS A 143 12.10 -1.13 9.99
N ALA A 144 12.05 0.18 9.78
CA ALA A 144 12.13 1.15 10.87
C ALA A 144 10.98 0.98 11.89
N THR A 145 9.77 0.66 11.40
CA THR A 145 8.60 0.40 12.25
C THR A 145 8.77 -0.90 13.04
N ASP A 146 9.28 -1.96 12.41
CA ASP A 146 9.51 -3.25 13.05
C ASP A 146 10.64 -3.19 14.10
N LEU A 147 11.74 -2.50 13.81
CA LEU A 147 12.88 -2.34 14.73
C LEU A 147 12.53 -1.54 15.97
N THR A 148 11.76 -0.46 15.81
CA THR A 148 11.47 0.43 16.94
C THR A 148 10.37 -0.11 17.86
N GLY A 149 9.63 -1.14 17.45
CA GLY A 149 8.49 -1.68 18.20
C GLY A 149 7.43 -0.64 18.54
N LYS A 150 7.51 0.57 17.97
CA LYS A 150 6.67 1.71 18.32
C LYS A 150 5.27 1.45 17.78
N THR A 151 4.34 1.22 18.68
CA THR A 151 2.91 1.22 18.40
C THR A 151 2.47 2.63 18.01
N THR A 152 2.38 2.90 16.72
CA THR A 152 1.77 4.10 16.10
C THR A 152 2.65 5.35 16.00
N HIS A 153 2.83 5.80 14.75
CA HIS A 153 3.55 6.98 14.23
C HIS A 153 3.08 8.39 14.71
N LYS A 154 2.53 8.55 15.92
CA LYS A 154 2.01 9.85 16.38
C LYS A 154 3.07 10.87 16.85
N ALA A 155 4.29 10.82 16.32
CA ALA A 155 5.29 11.86 16.53
C ALA A 155 6.34 11.88 15.41
N SER A 156 5.92 12.00 14.14
CA SER A 156 6.82 12.62 13.17
C SER A 156 6.72 14.13 13.38
N SER A 157 7.84 14.82 13.59
CA SER A 157 7.84 16.29 13.80
C SER A 157 7.56 17.08 12.52
N ASN A 158 7.27 16.38 11.40
CA ASN A 158 7.10 16.98 10.09
C ASN A 158 5.59 17.15 9.78
N PRO A 159 5.09 18.39 9.63
CA PRO A 159 3.68 18.67 9.44
C PRO A 159 3.10 18.04 8.16
N ILE A 160 3.93 17.81 7.14
CA ILE A 160 3.52 17.19 5.86
C ILE A 160 3.19 15.71 6.06
N LEU A 161 4.01 14.97 6.80
CA LEU A 161 3.72 13.58 7.18
C LEU A 161 2.49 13.50 8.07
N HIS A 162 2.36 14.44 9.01
CA HIS A 162 1.19 14.46 9.89
C HIS A 162 -0.09 14.64 9.07
N LEU A 163 -0.12 15.55 8.08
CA LEU A 163 -1.28 15.71 7.20
C LEU A 163 -1.54 14.44 6.37
N TYR A 164 -0.49 13.82 5.80
CA TYR A 164 -0.57 12.59 5.00
C TYR A 164 -1.19 11.42 5.78
N TYR A 165 -0.86 11.27 7.06
CA TYR A 165 -1.37 10.19 7.92
C TYR A 165 -2.63 10.56 8.74
N THR A 166 -2.99 11.85 8.83
CA THR A 166 -4.16 12.30 9.61
C THR A 166 -5.47 12.18 8.84
N SER A 167 -5.46 12.40 7.52
CA SER A 167 -6.66 12.33 6.68
C SER A 167 -6.67 11.07 5.79
N ARG A 168 -7.54 10.12 6.16
CA ARG A 168 -7.72 8.84 5.42
C ARG A 168 -8.16 9.06 3.98
N GLU A 169 -9.05 10.01 3.77
CA GLU A 169 -9.54 10.39 2.44
C GLU A 169 -8.37 10.85 1.57
N PHE A 170 -7.46 11.65 2.13
CA PHE A 170 -6.30 12.14 1.40
C PHE A 170 -5.36 11.00 0.98
N LEU A 171 -5.09 10.05 1.88
CA LEU A 171 -4.29 8.86 1.57
C LEU A 171 -4.93 8.01 0.47
N PHE A 172 -6.23 7.73 0.59
CA PHE A 172 -6.97 6.96 -0.41
C PHE A 172 -6.93 7.63 -1.78
N TRP A 173 -7.27 8.92 -1.85
CA TRP A 173 -7.26 9.68 -3.11
C TRP A 173 -5.85 9.82 -3.69
N MET A 174 -4.81 9.89 -2.87
CA MET A 174 -3.44 9.93 -3.35
C MET A 174 -2.97 8.59 -3.91
N CYS A 175 -3.32 7.47 -3.27
CA CYS A 175 -3.06 6.14 -3.81
C CYS A 175 -3.86 5.88 -5.09
N ALA A 176 -5.17 6.13 -5.06
CA ALA A 176 -6.04 5.96 -6.22
C ALA A 176 -5.60 6.85 -7.39
N GLY A 177 -5.22 8.11 -7.15
CA GLY A 177 -4.73 9.00 -8.19
C GLY A 177 -3.40 8.56 -8.79
N ASN A 178 -2.50 7.99 -7.98
CA ASN A 178 -1.24 7.42 -8.48
C ASN A 178 -1.48 6.15 -9.32
N GLU A 179 -2.31 5.23 -8.84
CA GLU A 179 -2.69 4.04 -9.60
C GLU A 179 -3.39 4.41 -10.92
N ALA A 180 -4.31 5.39 -10.85
CA ALA A 180 -4.98 5.92 -12.02
C ALA A 180 -3.99 6.54 -13.01
N PHE A 181 -2.98 7.29 -12.56
CA PHE A 181 -1.96 7.86 -13.44
C PHE A 181 -1.25 6.78 -14.27
N TYR A 182 -0.70 5.75 -13.63
CA TYR A 182 0.01 4.68 -14.35
C TYR A 182 -0.93 3.82 -15.19
N GLY A 183 -2.12 3.49 -14.68
CA GLY A 183 -3.15 2.78 -15.44
C GLY A 183 -3.63 3.55 -16.67
N LEU A 184 -3.79 4.87 -16.57
CA LEU A 184 -4.16 5.73 -17.69
C LEU A 184 -3.04 5.83 -18.71
N LEU A 185 -1.76 5.91 -18.31
CA LEU A 185 -0.63 5.86 -19.24
C LEU A 185 -0.59 4.55 -20.02
N TYR A 186 -0.94 3.44 -19.35
CA TYR A 186 -1.02 2.12 -19.97
C TYR A 186 -2.15 2.07 -21.01
N VAL A 187 -3.37 2.50 -20.63
CA VAL A 187 -4.50 2.54 -21.57
C VAL A 187 -4.23 3.50 -22.73
N ASN A 188 -3.62 4.66 -22.45
CA ASN A 188 -3.28 5.67 -23.45
C ASN A 188 -2.36 5.14 -24.56
N HIS A 189 -1.52 4.14 -24.26
CA HIS A 189 -0.67 3.52 -25.26
C HIS A 189 -1.47 2.80 -26.35
N PHE A 190 -2.61 2.20 -26.00
CA PHE A 190 -3.45 1.44 -26.92
C PHE A 190 -4.65 2.23 -27.45
N TRP A 191 -5.26 3.08 -26.61
CA TRP A 191 -6.46 3.81 -26.96
C TRP A 191 -6.51 5.17 -26.25
N MET A 192 -6.57 6.23 -27.06
CA MET A 192 -6.53 7.62 -26.59
C MET A 192 -7.89 8.12 -26.04
N GLY A 193 -8.96 7.35 -26.22
CA GLY A 193 -10.31 7.75 -25.82
C GLY A 193 -11.06 8.58 -26.87
N PRO A 194 -12.36 8.87 -26.61
CA PRO A 194 -13.12 9.78 -27.45
C PRO A 194 -12.49 11.17 -27.43
N SER A 195 -12.52 11.86 -28.58
CA SER A 195 -12.08 13.26 -28.69
C SER A 195 -13.26 14.18 -28.42
N VAL A 196 -13.11 15.09 -27.47
CA VAL A 196 -14.09 16.13 -27.13
C VAL A 196 -13.39 17.48 -27.28
N PHE A 197 -13.89 18.35 -28.16
CA PHE A 197 -13.28 19.66 -28.47
C PHE A 197 -11.78 19.59 -28.88
N GLY A 198 -11.36 18.52 -29.57
CA GLY A 198 -9.97 18.34 -30.02
C GLY A 198 -9.03 17.78 -28.95
N PHE A 199 -9.52 17.55 -27.72
CA PHE A 199 -8.76 16.90 -26.66
C PHE A 199 -9.18 15.43 -26.51
N HIS A 200 -8.18 14.56 -26.42
CA HIS A 200 -8.40 13.14 -26.13
C HIS A 200 -8.59 12.94 -24.62
N LEU A 201 -9.64 12.21 -24.24
CA LEU A 201 -10.03 12.04 -22.84
C LEU A 201 -8.96 11.37 -21.97
N ILE A 202 -8.38 10.26 -22.42
CA ILE A 202 -7.43 9.48 -21.62
C ILE A 202 -6.15 10.26 -21.28
N PRO A 203 -5.45 10.91 -22.24
CA PRO A 203 -4.28 11.71 -21.91
C PRO A 203 -4.63 12.93 -21.06
N ALA A 204 -5.81 13.54 -21.24
CA ALA A 204 -6.26 14.64 -20.39
C ALA A 204 -6.42 14.18 -18.92
N LEU A 205 -7.01 13.01 -18.69
CA LEU A 205 -7.11 12.41 -17.35
C LEU A 205 -5.73 12.05 -16.79
N ALA A 206 -4.82 11.53 -17.61
CA ALA A 206 -3.45 11.23 -17.17
C ALA A 206 -2.72 12.50 -16.71
N VAL A 207 -2.85 13.60 -17.45
CA VAL A 207 -2.31 14.92 -17.05
C VAL A 207 -2.95 15.42 -15.76
N LEU A 208 -4.26 15.21 -15.56
CA LEU A 208 -4.95 15.56 -14.32
C LEU A 208 -4.44 14.75 -13.12
N CYS A 209 -4.11 13.47 -13.30
CA CYS A 209 -3.59 12.60 -12.25
C CYS A 209 -2.08 12.79 -12.00
N PHE A 210 -1.33 13.34 -12.95
CA PHE A 210 0.12 13.52 -12.84
C PHE A 210 0.56 14.31 -11.59
N PRO A 211 -0.05 15.45 -11.22
CA PRO A 211 0.28 16.15 -9.97
C PRO A 211 0.16 15.27 -8.73
N VAL A 212 -0.83 14.37 -8.69
CA VAL A 212 -1.03 13.45 -7.57
C VAL A 212 0.10 12.43 -7.50
N ALA A 213 0.47 11.83 -8.64
CA ALA A 213 1.60 10.90 -8.73
C ALA A 213 2.93 11.57 -8.35
N PHE A 214 3.15 12.81 -8.81
CA PHE A 214 4.35 13.58 -8.49
C PHE A 214 4.44 13.90 -6.99
N VAL A 215 3.35 14.40 -6.40
CA VAL A 215 3.30 14.69 -4.96
C VAL A 215 3.50 13.41 -4.14
N LYS A 216 2.91 12.29 -4.55
CA LYS A 216 3.12 11.00 -3.89
C LYS A 216 4.60 10.58 -3.93
N ALA A 217 5.26 10.67 -5.09
CA ALA A 217 6.68 10.37 -5.20
C ALA A 217 7.54 11.28 -4.30
N ALA A 218 7.21 12.56 -4.21
CA ALA A 218 7.89 13.51 -3.32
C ALA A 218 7.68 13.14 -1.84
N ILE A 219 6.47 12.74 -1.44
CA ILE A 219 6.20 12.28 -0.07
C ILE A 219 6.96 10.98 0.24
N SER A 220 7.05 10.06 -0.73
CA SER A 220 7.86 8.84 -0.59
C SER A 220 9.35 9.13 -0.33
N LEU A 221 9.92 10.19 -0.92
CA LEU A 221 11.28 10.64 -0.59
C LEU A 221 11.39 11.12 0.86
N VAL A 222 10.40 11.88 1.34
CA VAL A 222 10.38 12.33 2.75
C VAL A 222 10.23 11.14 3.70
N HIS A 223 9.42 10.14 3.34
CA HIS A 223 9.30 8.88 4.08
C HIS A 223 10.61 8.13 4.16
N LEU A 224 11.35 8.04 3.05
CA LEU A 224 12.65 7.39 3.02
C LEU A 224 13.64 8.08 3.97
N ALA A 225 13.74 9.42 3.91
CA ALA A 225 14.62 10.18 4.78
C ALA A 225 14.24 10.04 6.27
N THR A 226 12.95 10.12 6.59
CA THR A 226 12.46 10.00 7.97
C THR A 226 12.68 8.58 8.53
N ALA A 227 12.49 7.55 7.69
CA ALA A 227 12.75 6.17 8.07
C ALA A 227 14.25 5.93 8.33
N ALA A 228 15.13 6.47 7.46
CA ALA A 228 16.57 6.39 7.66
C ALA A 228 17.01 7.03 8.99
N GLN A 229 16.50 8.23 9.29
CA GLN A 229 16.76 8.90 10.58
C GLN A 229 16.30 8.06 11.77
N THR A 230 15.16 7.38 11.63
CA THR A 230 14.61 6.51 12.68
C THR A 230 15.52 5.30 12.96
N VAL A 231 16.05 4.68 11.90
CA VAL A 231 17.00 3.56 12.01
C VAL A 231 18.31 4.02 12.65
N VAL A 232 18.89 5.13 12.18
CA VAL A 232 20.12 5.69 12.77
C VAL A 232 19.93 6.01 14.25
N ALA A 233 18.81 6.64 14.64
CA ALA A 233 18.51 6.93 16.04
C ALA A 233 18.27 5.67 16.89
N HIS A 234 17.88 4.55 16.29
CA HIS A 234 17.83 3.27 16.97
C HIS A 234 19.24 2.70 17.19
N ASP A 235 20.09 2.74 16.18
CA ASP A 235 21.46 2.22 16.26
C ASP A 235 22.31 3.02 17.27
N VAL A 236 22.19 4.34 17.29
CA VAL A 236 22.87 5.20 18.28
C VAL A 236 22.48 4.78 19.70
N ARG A 237 21.19 4.56 19.98
CA ARG A 237 20.72 4.10 21.30
C ARG A 237 21.28 2.75 21.70
N LEU A 238 21.42 1.83 20.75
CA LEU A 238 22.04 0.52 21.00
C LEU A 238 23.54 0.61 21.27
N ILE A 239 24.24 1.53 20.62
CA ILE A 239 25.67 1.78 20.84
C ILE A 239 25.89 2.39 22.23
N GLU A 240 25.09 3.40 22.60
CA GLU A 240 25.15 4.04 23.92
C GLU A 240 24.84 3.06 25.05
N ALA A 241 23.87 2.15 24.87
CA ALA A 241 23.54 1.15 25.88
C ALA A 241 24.63 0.08 26.11
N ARG A 242 25.65 0.00 25.25
CA ARG A 242 26.79 -0.91 25.38
C ARG A 242 28.00 -0.27 26.05
N GLN A 243 28.02 1.05 26.19
CA GLN A 243 29.08 1.81 26.86
C GLN A 243 28.78 1.95 28.35
#